data_AF-U5L489-F1
#
_entry.id   AF-U5L489-F1
#
_cell.length_a   1.000
_cell.length_b   1.000
_cell.length_c   1.000
_cell.angle_alpha   90.00
_cell.angle_beta   90.00
_cell.angle_gamma   90.00
#
_symmetry.space_group_name_H-M   'P 1'
#
loop_
_entity.id
_entity.type
_entity.pdbx_description
1 polymer ?
#
loop_
_entity_poly.entity_id
_entity_poly.type
_entity_poly.pdbx_seq_one_letter_code
_entity_poly.pdbx_strand_id
1 'polypeptide(L)'
;MNKEKPNEAEELLKQEPLLKMHLESYHVNIPEISRKKSKFDRILYFLASPAVNPLENYINKGGSITLLTASPIAIGAVLAIAQLLRL
;
A
#
# COMPACT_ATOMS: atom_id res chain seq x y z
N MET A 1 -19.28 19.23 -31.54
CA MET A 1 -19.76 20.13 -30.47
C MET A 1 -20.44 19.26 -29.42
N ASN A 2 -19.67 18.77 -28.44
CA ASN A 2 -20.16 17.86 -27.42
C ASN A 2 -20.83 18.71 -26.34
N LYS A 3 -22.15 18.59 -26.17
CA LYS A 3 -22.88 19.30 -25.12
C LYS A 3 -22.57 18.61 -23.80
N GLU A 4 -21.74 19.23 -22.96
CA GLU A 4 -21.62 18.85 -21.56
C GLU A 4 -23.02 18.89 -20.93
N LYS A 5 -23.38 17.82 -20.23
CA LYS A 5 -24.65 17.73 -19.51
C LYS A 5 -24.70 18.88 -18.48
N PRO A 6 -25.87 19.48 -18.21
CA PRO A 6 -25.97 20.50 -17.17
C PRO A 6 -25.42 19.93 -15.86
N ASN A 7 -24.46 20.66 -15.27
CA ASN A 7 -23.72 20.23 -14.09
C ASN A 7 -24.65 20.25 -12.87
N GLU A 8 -25.37 19.16 -12.61
CA GLU A 8 -26.26 18.99 -11.44
C GLU A 8 -25.57 19.38 -10.12
N ALA A 9 -24.26 19.14 -10.03
CA ALA A 9 -23.43 19.56 -8.90
C ALA A 9 -23.40 21.08 -8.69
N GLU A 10 -23.39 21.90 -9.76
CA GLU A 10 -23.41 23.36 -9.64
C GLU A 10 -24.77 23.88 -9.16
N GLU A 11 -25.86 23.20 -9.50
CA GLU A 11 -27.20 23.57 -9.05
C GLU A 11 -27.37 23.27 -7.55
N LEU A 12 -26.88 22.13 -7.08
CA LEU A 12 -26.84 21.79 -5.66
C LEU A 12 -25.96 22.76 -4.85
N LEU A 13 -24.81 23.18 -5.40
CA LEU A 13 -23.92 24.16 -4.76
C LEU A 13 -24.51 25.57 -4.69
N LYS A 14 -25.50 25.92 -5.53
CA LYS A 14 -26.24 27.20 -5.41
C LYS A 14 -27.21 27.20 -4.23
N GLN A 15 -27.73 26.03 -3.84
CA GLN A 15 -28.61 25.90 -2.68
C GLN A 15 -27.84 26.02 -1.36
N GLU A 16 -26.54 25.74 -1.36
CA GLU A 16 -25.67 25.80 -0.17
C GLU A 16 -24.43 26.71 -0.38
N PRO A 17 -24.59 28.03 -0.24
CA PRO A 17 -23.51 28.99 -0.52
C PRO A 17 -22.32 28.88 0.45
N LEU A 18 -22.55 28.45 1.70
CA LEU A 18 -21.48 28.24 2.68
C LEU A 18 -20.60 27.05 2.31
N LEU A 19 -21.21 25.96 1.83
CA LEU A 19 -20.49 24.78 1.39
C LEU A 19 -19.61 25.10 0.18
N LYS A 20 -20.16 25.88 -0.78
CA LYS A 20 -19.41 26.36 -1.93
C LYS A 20 -18.19 27.20 -1.52
N MET A 21 -18.36 28.16 -0.62
CA MET A 21 -17.27 29.01 -0.13
C MET A 21 -16.18 28.18 0.57
N HIS A 22 -16.56 27.17 1.35
CA HIS A 22 -15.63 26.28 2.02
C HIS A 22 -14.85 25.41 1.02
N LEU A 23 -15.52 24.86 0.01
CA LEU A 23 -14.88 24.07 -1.05
C LEU A 23 -13.92 24.92 -1.90
N GLU A 24 -14.31 26.14 -2.25
CA GLU A 24 -13.44 27.06 -3.01
C GLU A 24 -12.21 27.51 -2.21
N SER A 25 -12.29 27.52 -0.87
CA SER A 25 -11.14 27.82 0.00
C SER A 25 -10.05 26.74 -0.06
N TYR A 26 -10.40 25.51 -0.43
CA TYR A 26 -9.44 24.44 -0.67
C TYR A 26 -8.85 24.56 -2.08
N HIS A 27 -7.88 25.46 -2.24
CA HIS A 27 -7.04 25.49 -3.43
C HIS A 27 -6.03 24.33 -3.38
N VAL A 28 -6.51 23.12 -3.64
CA VAL A 28 -5.64 21.95 -3.72
C VAL A 28 -4.90 22.02 -5.05
N ASN A 29 -3.59 22.21 -4.99
CA ASN A 29 -2.74 22.03 -6.17
C ASN A 29 -2.79 20.54 -6.53
N ILE A 30 -3.62 20.18 -7.50
CA ILE A 30 -3.70 18.81 -8.00
C ILE A 30 -2.44 18.61 -8.85
N PRO A 31 -1.48 17.77 -8.41
CA PRO A 31 -0.30 17.55 -9.21
C PRO A 31 -0.71 16.92 -10.55
N GLU A 32 0.00 17.28 -11.63
CA GLU A 32 -0.20 16.61 -12.90
C GLU A 32 0.26 15.15 -12.80
N ILE A 33 -0.71 14.25 -12.57
CA ILE A 33 -0.45 12.82 -12.57
C ILE A 33 -0.29 12.38 -14.02
N SER A 34 0.95 12.13 -14.44
CA SER A 34 1.24 11.58 -15.77
C SER A 34 0.43 10.30 -15.99
N ARG A 35 -0.51 10.33 -16.95
CA ARG A 35 -1.42 9.21 -17.26
C ARG A 35 -0.68 8.00 -17.83
N LYS A 36 0.53 8.17 -18.36
CA LYS A 36 1.33 7.09 -18.94
C LYS A 36 2.43 6.67 -17.97
N LYS A 37 2.10 5.74 -17.08
CA LYS A 37 3.14 4.98 -16.36
C LYS A 37 3.83 4.04 -17.35
N SER A 38 5.13 4.22 -17.59
CA SER A 38 5.92 3.27 -18.38
C SER A 38 5.83 1.87 -17.77
N LYS A 39 5.97 0.83 -18.60
CA LYS A 39 6.02 -0.56 -18.07
C LYS A 39 7.14 -0.71 -17.04
N PHE A 40 8.25 0.00 -17.23
CA PHE A 40 9.37 0.01 -16.29
C PHE A 40 9.04 0.78 -15.00
N ASP A 41 8.31 1.90 -15.09
CA ASP A 41 7.85 2.64 -13.90
C ASP A 41 6.93 1.79 -13.02
N ARG A 42 6.15 0.86 -13.61
CA ARG A 42 5.34 -0.08 -12.83
C ARG A 42 6.20 -1.07 -12.06
N ILE A 43 7.29 -1.54 -12.64
CA ILE A 43 8.24 -2.43 -11.98
C ILE A 43 8.96 -1.68 -10.87
N LEU A 44 9.46 -0.48 -11.16
CA LEU A 44 10.10 0.37 -10.15
C LEU A 44 9.15 0.72 -9.02
N TYR A 45 7.90 1.08 -9.33
CA TYR A 45 6.88 1.37 -8.33
C TYR A 45 6.52 0.12 -7.51
N PHE A 46 6.52 -1.07 -8.11
CA PHE A 46 6.33 -2.32 -7.38
C PHE A 46 7.49 -2.61 -6.43
N LEU A 47 8.74 -2.41 -6.87
CA LEU A 47 9.94 -2.59 -6.04
C LEU A 47 10.09 -1.53 -4.96
N ALA A 48 9.70 -0.29 -5.27
CA ALA A 48 9.71 0.84 -4.35
C ALA A 48 8.46 0.85 -3.45
N SER A 49 7.41 0.09 -3.79
CA SER A 49 6.26 -0.03 -2.91
C SER A 49 6.72 -0.70 -1.63
N PRO A 50 6.29 -0.20 -0.46
CA PRO A 50 6.56 -0.88 0.79
C PRO A 50 5.97 -2.29 0.69
N ALA A 51 6.85 -3.27 0.52
CA ALA A 51 6.45 -4.66 0.41
C ALA A 51 5.83 -5.08 1.73
N VAL A 52 4.63 -5.66 1.68
CA VAL A 52 4.02 -6.31 2.84
C VAL A 52 5.03 -7.32 3.37
N ASN A 53 5.40 -7.22 4.64
CA ASN A 53 6.40 -8.10 5.18
C ASN A 53 5.78 -9.51 5.28
N PRO A 54 6.29 -10.53 4.57
CA PRO A 54 5.69 -11.86 4.60
C PRO A 54 5.74 -12.49 6.00
N LEU A 55 6.62 -11.98 6.87
CA LEU A 55 6.74 -12.40 8.25
C LEU A 55 5.86 -11.60 9.22
N GLU A 56 5.10 -10.61 8.74
CA GLU A 56 4.31 -9.68 9.56
C GLU A 56 3.25 -10.41 10.41
N ASN A 57 2.63 -11.47 9.86
CA ASN A 57 1.71 -12.33 10.59
C ASN A 57 2.38 -13.12 11.73
N TYR A 58 3.67 -13.42 11.60
CA TYR A 58 4.44 -14.11 12.63
C TYR A 58 4.99 -13.12 13.66
N ILE A 59 5.24 -11.86 13.25
CA ILE A 59 5.73 -10.78 14.10
C ILE A 59 4.64 -10.24 15.05
N ASN A 60 3.38 -10.17 14.58
CA ASN A 60 2.28 -9.58 15.36
C ASN A 60 1.57 -10.53 16.35
N LYS A 61 1.93 -11.81 16.40
CA LYS A 61 1.41 -12.73 17.42
C LYS A 61 2.30 -12.70 18.67
N GLY A 62 1.70 -12.60 19.85
CA GLY A 62 2.44 -12.63 21.12
C GLY A 62 3.37 -13.85 21.19
N GLY A 63 4.67 -13.63 21.38
CA GLY A 63 5.72 -14.66 21.27
C GLY A 63 6.53 -14.63 19.97
N SER A 64 6.39 -13.59 19.14
CA SER A 64 7.06 -13.49 17.85
C SER A 64 8.58 -13.37 17.91
N ILE A 65 9.13 -12.60 18.86
CA ILE A 65 10.57 -12.39 18.99
C ILE A 65 11.27 -13.70 19.33
N THR A 66 10.69 -14.52 20.21
CA THR A 66 11.25 -15.81 20.62
C THR A 66 11.19 -16.84 19.50
N LEU A 67 10.13 -16.86 18.69
CA LEU A 67 10.05 -17.73 17.51
C LEU A 67 11.08 -17.34 16.43
N LEU A 68 11.25 -16.05 16.18
CA LEU A 68 12.18 -15.56 15.18
C LEU A 68 13.64 -15.85 15.55
N THR A 69 13.99 -15.74 16.84
CA THR A 69 15.35 -16.01 17.33
C THR A 69 15.63 -17.51 17.55
N ALA A 70 14.62 -18.31 17.87
CA ALA A 70 14.79 -19.75 18.05
C ALA A 70 14.77 -20.53 16.72
N SER A 71 14.19 -19.97 15.67
CA SER A 71 14.09 -20.57 14.33
C SER A 71 15.43 -21.10 13.78
N PRO A 72 16.53 -20.31 13.76
CA PRO A 72 17.82 -20.78 13.25
C PRO A 72 18.37 -21.99 14.02
N ILE A 73 18.15 -22.01 15.34
CA ILE A 73 18.60 -23.10 16.22
C ILE A 73 17.81 -24.36 15.92
N ALA A 74 16.49 -24.26 15.80
CA ALA A 74 15.63 -25.40 15.47
C ALA A 74 15.98 -25.98 14.09
N ILE A 75 16.18 -25.13 13.08
CA ILE A 75 16.59 -25.55 11.73
C ILE A 75 17.95 -26.24 11.78
N GLY A 76 18.93 -25.67 12.48
CA GLY A 76 20.26 -26.26 12.63
C GLY A 76 20.21 -27.62 13.31
N ALA A 77 19.39 -27.79 14.35
CA ALA A 77 19.23 -29.07 15.04
C ALA A 77 18.62 -30.14 14.11
N VAL A 78 17.59 -29.79 13.34
CA VAL A 78 16.95 -30.71 12.38
C VAL A 78 17.96 -31.14 11.31
N LEU A 79 18.73 -30.21 10.76
CA LEU A 79 19.77 -30.53 9.77
C LEU A 79 20.87 -31.42 10.35
N ALA A 80 21.31 -31.16 11.58
CA ALA A 80 22.31 -31.99 12.24
C ALA A 80 21.82 -33.42 12.45
N ILE A 81 20.56 -33.61 12.88
CA ILE A 81 19.94 -34.93 13.05
C ILE A 81 19.79 -35.62 11.69
N ALA A 82 19.34 -34.90 10.67
CA ALA A 82 19.21 -35.44 9.31
C ALA A 82 20.56 -35.86 8.72
N GLN A 83 21.63 -35.12 9.00
CA GLN A 83 23.00 -35.47 8.62
C GLN A 83 23.43 -36.76 9.34
N LEU A 84 23.13 -36.88 10.63
CA LEU A 84 23.48 -38.05 11.44
C LEU A 84 22.77 -39.33 10.98
N LEU A 85 21.52 -39.20 10.51
CA LEU A 85 20.72 -40.31 9.98
C LEU A 85 21.10 -40.69 8.54
N ARG A 86 21.79 -39.81 7.82
CA ARG A 86 22.24 -40.02 6.45
C ARG A 86 23.69 -40.56 6.39
N LEU A 87 24.45 -40.44 7.48
CA LEU A 87 25.81 -40.96 7.64
C LEU A 87 25.76 -42.44 8.04
#